data_AF-A0A9X6F6W5-F1
#
_entry.id   AF-A0A9X6F6W5-F1
#
_cell.length_a   1.000
_cell.length_b   1.000
_cell.length_c   1.000
_cell.angle_alpha   90.00
_cell.angle_beta   90.00
_cell.angle_gamma   90.00
#
_symmetry.space_group_name_H-M   'P 1'
#
loop_
_entity.id
_entity.type
_entity.pdbx_description
1 polymer ?
#
loop_
_entity_poly.entity_id
_entity_poly.type
_entity_poly.pdbx_seq_one_letter_code
_entity_poly.pdbx_strand_id
1 'polypeptide(L)' 'MCEITAWAPNFRPGGEFFNRILNSQFFTEWFTLYTIPQFNVFTAFFAITLLPYALVGAMKDVTARKNIKE' A
#
# COMPACT_ATOMS: atom_id res chain seq x y z
N MET A 1 14.19 30.44 -8.36
CA MET A 1 14.36 29.00 -8.12
C MET A 1 13.46 28.65 -6.94
N CYS A 2 12.35 27.95 -7.15
CA CYS A 2 11.53 27.46 -6.04
C CYS A 2 12.28 26.25 -5.46
N GLU A 3 12.93 26.43 -4.30
CA GLU A 3 13.45 25.29 -3.55
C GLU A 3 12.25 24.45 -3.10
N ILE A 4 12.08 23.31 -3.74
CA ILE A 4 11.11 22.31 -3.34
C ILE A 4 11.65 21.69 -2.05
N THR A 5 11.23 22.22 -0.91
CA THR A 5 11.44 21.62 0.43
C THR A 5 10.50 20.42 0.66
N ALA A 6 10.17 19.67 -0.40
CA ALA A 6 9.29 18.52 -0.28
C ALA A 6 10.07 17.34 0.29
N TRP A 7 9.63 16.87 1.46
CA TRP A 7 10.09 15.60 2.00
C TRP A 7 9.69 14.46 1.05
N ALA A 8 10.62 13.56 0.76
CA ALA A 8 10.40 12.36 -0.02
C ALA A 8 11.04 11.15 0.68
N PRO A 9 10.46 9.94 0.55
CA PRO A 9 11.06 8.74 1.10
C PRO A 9 12.44 8.47 0.47
N ASN A 10 13.43 8.16 1.31
CA ASN A 10 14.79 7.90 0.82
C ASN A 10 14.93 6.46 0.31
N PHE A 11 14.79 6.31 -1.01
CA PHE A 11 15.03 5.05 -1.72
C PHE A 11 16.44 4.92 -2.29
N ARG A 12 17.35 5.85 -1.99
CA ARG A 12 18.73 5.80 -2.51
C ARG A 12 19.45 4.56 -1.96
N PRO A 13 20.38 3.97 -2.75
CA PRO A 13 21.31 2.98 -2.22
C PRO A 13 22.01 3.54 -0.97
N GLY A 14 21.85 2.89 0.18
CA GLY A 14 22.36 3.35 1.49
C GLY A 14 21.33 4.07 2.39
N GLY A 15 20.09 4.31 1.94
CA GLY A 15 19.01 4.72 2.84
C GLY A 15 18.56 3.57 3.74
N GLU A 16 18.59 3.72 5.06
CA GLU A 16 18.51 2.55 5.96
C GLU A 16 17.17 1.79 5.91
N PHE A 17 16.03 2.49 5.85
CA PHE A 17 14.72 1.85 6.05
C PHE A 17 14.05 1.41 4.74
N PHE A 18 13.68 2.37 3.87
CA PHE A 18 12.89 2.04 2.68
C PHE A 18 13.67 1.24 1.63
N ASN A 19 14.98 1.48 1.48
CA ASN A 19 15.81 0.65 0.60
C ASN A 19 15.87 -0.80 1.10
N ARG A 20 15.95 -1.03 2.42
CA ARG A 20 15.92 -2.38 2.99
C ARG A 20 14.58 -3.07 2.74
N ILE A 21 13.47 -2.34 2.87
CA ILE A 21 12.13 -2.87 2.57
C ILE A 21 12.02 -3.25 1.08
N LEU A 22 12.43 -2.34 0.18
CA LEU A 22 12.37 -2.59 -1.26
C LEU A 22 13.16 -3.83 -1.69
N ASN A 23 14.30 -4.08 -1.06
CA ASN A 23 15.18 -5.21 -1.36
C ASN A 23 14.93 -6.43 -0.47
N SER A 24 13.84 -6.46 0.30
CA SER A 24 13.48 -7.62 1.10
C SER A 24 12.92 -8.74 0.20
N GLN A 25 13.12 -9.99 0.61
CA GLN A 25 12.62 -11.17 -0.12
C GLN A 25 11.14 -11.07 -0.48
N PHE A 26 10.33 -10.50 0.42
CA PHE A 26 8.92 -10.30 0.17
C PHE A 26 8.65 -9.45 -1.08
N PHE A 27 9.37 -8.33 -1.27
CA PHE A 27 9.16 -7.42 -2.40
C PHE A 27 9.98 -7.75 -3.64
N THR A 28 10.96 -8.65 -3.54
CA THR A 28 11.77 -9.10 -4.67
C THR A 28 11.32 -10.44 -5.26
N GLU A 29 10.62 -11.28 -4.50
CA GLU A 29 10.22 -12.63 -4.93
C GLU A 29 8.71 -12.85 -4.85
N TRP A 30 8.07 -12.42 -3.76
CA TRP A 30 6.69 -12.82 -3.46
C TRP A 30 5.66 -11.79 -3.92
N PHE A 31 5.94 -10.50 -3.77
CA PHE A 31 5.03 -9.39 -4.02
C PHE A 31 5.54 -8.48 -5.14
N THR A 32 5.64 -9.05 -6.34
CA THR A 32 6.23 -8.43 -7.55
C THR A 32 5.16 -8.01 -8.57
N LEU A 33 4.06 -7.45 -8.09
CA LEU A 33 2.90 -7.05 -8.93
C LEU A 33 3.26 -6.01 -10.00
N TYR A 34 4.16 -5.09 -9.66
CA TYR A 34 4.62 -4.01 -10.51
C TYR A 34 6.12 -4.13 -10.77
N THR A 35 6.51 -3.71 -11.98
CA THR A 35 7.91 -3.60 -12.40
C THR A 35 8.68 -2.54 -11.60
N ILE A 36 8.00 -1.50 -11.12
CA ILE A 36 8.57 -0.44 -10.28
C ILE A 36 8.49 -0.89 -8.80
N PRO A 37 9.62 -1.16 -8.12
CA PRO A 37 9.60 -1.73 -6.76
C PRO A 37 8.87 -0.87 -5.72
N GLN A 38 8.91 0.46 -5.88
CA GLN A 38 8.22 1.39 -4.97
C GLN A 38 6.69 1.20 -5.00
N PHE A 39 6.13 0.85 -6.15
CA PHE A 39 4.69 0.66 -6.29
C PHE A 39 4.23 -0.61 -5.61
N ASN A 40 5.07 -1.65 -5.55
CA ASN A 40 4.79 -2.84 -4.76
C ASN A 40 4.65 -2.51 -3.27
N VAL A 41 5.59 -1.74 -2.72
CA VAL A 41 5.56 -1.30 -1.31
C VAL A 41 4.33 -0.45 -1.01
N PHE A 42 4.03 0.55 -1.85
CA PHE A 42 2.83 1.37 -1.67
C PHE A 42 1.55 0.57 -1.78
N THR A 43 1.47 -0.36 -2.73
CA THR A 43 0.30 -1.23 -2.89
C THR A 43 0.09 -2.11 -1.67
N ALA A 44 1.16 -2.72 -1.13
CA ALA A 44 1.07 -3.49 0.10
C ALA A 44 0.59 -2.62 1.28
N PHE A 45 1.14 -1.40 1.43
CA PHE A 45 0.72 -0.47 2.48
C PHE A 45 -0.77 -0.10 2.37
N PHE A 46 -1.25 0.27 1.18
CA PHE A 46 -2.66 0.60 0.95
C PHE A 46 -3.56 -0.62 1.11
N ALA A 47 -3.12 -1.79 0.67
CA ALA A 47 -3.86 -3.03 0.86
C ALA A 47 -4.02 -3.36 2.35
N ILE A 48 -3.00 -3.17 3.18
CA ILE A 48 -3.09 -3.43 4.62
C ILE A 48 -3.97 -2.40 5.33
N THR A 49 -3.87 -1.13 4.95
CA THR A 49 -4.51 -0.02 5.69
C THR A 49 -5.94 0.28 5.20
N LEU A 50 -6.18 0.27 3.90
CA LEU A 50 -7.45 0.71 3.30
C LEU A 50 -8.39 -0.46 2.98
N LEU A 51 -7.86 -1.59 2.53
CA LEU A 51 -8.69 -2.71 2.09
C LEU A 51 -9.56 -3.31 3.22
N PRO A 52 -9.07 -3.49 4.46
CA PRO A 52 -9.93 -3.96 5.55
C PRO A 52 -11.07 -2.98 5.86
N TYR A 53 -10.79 -1.68 5.85
CA TYR A 53 -11.80 -0.65 6.08
C TYR A 53 -12.88 -0.68 4.99
N ALA A 54 -12.47 -0.71 3.73
CA ALA A 54 -13.38 -0.80 2.59
C ALA A 54 -14.23 -2.09 2.65
N LEU A 55 -13.62 -3.22 3.01
CA LEU A 55 -14.30 -4.51 3.11
C LEU A 55 -15.37 -4.49 4.22
N VAL A 56 -15.04 -3.97 5.41
CA VAL A 56 -16.00 -3.83 6.51
C VAL A 56 -17.16 -2.92 6.11
N GLY A 57 -16.88 -1.80 5.42
CA GLY A 57 -17.91 -0.91 4.89
C GLY A 57 -18.85 -1.62 3.91
N ALA A 58 -18.28 -2.35 2.94
CA ALA A 58 -19.05 -3.10 1.95
C ALA A 58 -19.90 -4.21 2.60
N MET A 59 -19.35 -4.96 3.56
CA MET A 59 -20.09 -6.00 4.29
C MET A 59 -21.29 -5.43 5.05
N LYS A 60 -21.13 -4.25 5.68
CA LYS A 60 -22.22 -3.55 6.37
C LYS A 60 -23.31 -3.13 5.40
N ASP A 61 -22.95 -2.55 4.26
CA ASP A 61 -23.92 -2.13 3.23
C ASP A 61 -24.68 -3.34 2.66
N VAL A 62 -23.99 -4.44 2.33
CA VAL A 62 -24.64 -5.67 1.85
C VAL A 62 -25.59 -6.25 2.89
N THR A 63 -25.20 -6.28 4.15
CA THR A 63 -26.06 -6.78 5.25
C THR A 63 -27.30 -5.91 5.42
N ALA A 64 -27.13 -4.58 5.42
CA ALA A 64 -28.26 -3.65 5.52
C ALA A 64 -29.26 -3.82 4.36
N ARG A 65 -28.76 -3.98 3.12
CA ARG A 65 -29.62 -4.18 1.94
C ARG A 65 -30.36 -5.52 1.96
N LYS A 66 -29.80 -6.56 2.59
CA LYS A 66 -30.50 -7.83 2.79
C LYS A 66 -31.65 -7.69 3.79
N ASN A 67 -31.41 -7.02 4.92
CA ASN A 67 -32.43 -6.82 5.96
C ASN A 67 -33.61 -5.93 5.52
N ILE A 68 -33.44 -5.09 4.49
CA ILE A 68 -34.53 -4.27 3.92
C ILE A 68 -35.42 -5.09 2.95
N LYS A 69 -34.91 -6.22 2.45
CA LYS A 69 -35.59 -7.07 1.46
C LYS A 69 -36.26 -8.31 2.07
N GLU A 70 -36.05 -8.57 3.36
CA GLU A 70 -36.87 -9.47 4.19
C GLU A 70 -38.00 -8.69 4.85
#